data_AF-A0A851TMV9-F1
#
_entry.id   AF-A0A851TMV9-F1
#
_cell.length_a   1.000
_cell.length_b   1.000
_cell.length_c   1.000
_cell.angle_alpha   90.00
_cell.angle_beta   90.00
_cell.angle_gamma   90.00
#
_symmetry.space_group_name_H-M   'P 1'
#
loop_
_entity.id
_entity.type
_entity.pdbx_description
1 polymer ?
#
loop_
_entity_poly.entity_id
_entity_poly.type
_entity_poly.pdbx_seq_one_letter_code
_entity_poly.pdbx_strand_id
1 'polypeptide(L)' 'LQAILEVITNKTATAIDLLTQQSQEVCTAVIQHRMVLDYLLAEEGRVCGKP' A
#
# COMPACT_ATOMS: atom_id res chain seq x y z
N LEU A 1 34.66 10.46 12.82
CA LEU A 1 34.11 9.57 11.77
C LEU A 1 32.92 8.75 12.28
N GLN A 2 33.05 8.05 13.42
CA GLN A 2 32.00 7.19 13.98
C GLN A 2 30.66 7.89 14.25
N ALA A 3 30.66 9.08 14.85
CA ALA A 3 29.43 9.84 15.11
C ALA A 3 28.68 10.23 13.81
N ILE A 4 29.40 10.50 12.72
CA ILE A 4 28.77 10.84 11.43
C ILE A 4 28.11 9.60 10.83
N LEU A 5 28.77 8.45 10.91
CA LEU A 5 28.21 7.16 10.48
C LEU A 5 26.96 6.79 11.27
N GLU A 6 26.96 7.03 12.57
CA GLU A 6 25.81 6.77 13.45
C GLU A 6 24.62 7.66 13.07
N VAL A 7 24.84 8.96 12.85
CA VAL A 7 23.80 9.89 12.41
C VAL A 7 23.22 9.50 11.05
N ILE A 8 24.06 9.13 10.08
CA ILE A 8 23.60 8.72 8.75
C ILE A 8 22.79 7.43 8.85
N THR A 9 23.30 6.43 9.58
CA THR A 9 22.62 5.14 9.74
C THR A 9 21.27 5.29 10.43
N ASN A 10 21.20 6.09 11.50
CA ASN A 10 19.95 6.34 12.23
C ASN A 10 18.91 7.04 11.34
N LYS A 11 19.30 8.11 10.64
CA LYS A 11 18.40 8.81 9.70
C LYS A 11 17.93 7.92 8.56
N THR A 12 18.82 7.07 8.05
CA THR A 12 18.49 6.11 6.99
C THR A 12 17.48 5.09 7.50
N ALA A 13 17.66 4.55 8.71
CA ALA A 13 16.71 3.63 9.33
C ALA A 13 15.33 4.28 9.49
N THR A 14 15.26 5.50 10.04
CA THR A 14 13.99 6.22 10.20
C THR A 14 13.29 6.48 8.86
N ALA A 15 14.04 6.82 7.81
CA ALA A 15 13.47 7.01 6.48
C ALA A 15 12.92 5.69 5.90
N ILE A 16 13.62 4.58 6.10
CA ILE A 16 13.15 3.24 5.69
C ILE A 16 11.87 2.85 6.44
N ASP A 17 11.80 3.11 7.74
CA ASP A 17 10.61 2.81 8.55
C ASP A 17 9.40 3.61 8.05
N LEU A 18 9.58 4.91 7.77
CA LEU A 18 8.53 5.77 7.21
C LEU A 18 8.05 5.28 5.84
N LEU A 19 8.99 4.94 4.94
CA LEU A 19 8.65 4.41 3.61
C LEU A 19 7.91 3.07 3.71
N THR A 20 8.30 2.22 4.67
CA THR A 20 7.65 0.94 4.91
C THR A 20 6.21 1.15 5.37
N GLN A 21 5.97 2.06 6.30
CA GLN A 21 4.61 2.40 6.75
C GLN A 21 3.76 2.94 5.59
N GLN A 22 4.29 3.89 4.81
CA GLN A 22 3.58 4.45 3.65
C GLN A 22 3.27 3.38 2.60
N SER A 23 4.21 2.48 2.34
CA SER A 23 4.02 1.35 1.41
C SER A 23 2.90 0.41 1.87
N GLN A 24 2.83 0.13 3.18
CA GLN A 24 1.74 -0.67 3.76
C GLN A 24 0.39 0.01 3.59
N GLU A 25 0.29 1.31 3.90
CA GLU A 25 -0.95 2.09 3.73
C GLU A 25 -1.44 2.07 2.27
N VAL A 26 -0.54 2.28 1.31
CA VAL A 26 -0.86 2.20 -0.12
C VAL A 26 -1.31 0.79 -0.50
N CYS A 27 -0.60 -0.24 -0.06
CA CYS A 27 -0.95 -1.63 -0.35
C CYS A 27 -2.35 -1.98 0.19
N THR A 28 -2.66 -1.58 1.42
CA THR A 28 -3.98 -1.77 2.02
C THR A 28 -5.08 -1.07 1.22
N ALA A 29 -4.86 0.20 0.82
CA ALA A 29 -5.82 0.93 0.01
C ALA A 29 -6.07 0.27 -1.36
N VAL A 30 -5.01 -0.20 -2.03
CA VAL A 30 -5.10 -0.90 -3.31
C VAL A 30 -5.89 -2.20 -3.17
N ILE A 31 -5.61 -2.99 -2.13
CA ILE A 31 -6.34 -4.24 -1.86
C ILE A 31 -7.81 -3.94 -1.59
N GLN A 32 -8.12 -2.92 -0.79
CA GLN A 32 -9.50 -2.53 -0.49
C GLN A 32 -10.25 -2.08 -1.76
N HIS A 33 -9.64 -1.24 -2.59
CA HIS A 33 -10.22 -0.83 -3.87
C HIS A 33 -10.46 -2.01 -4.81
N ARG A 34 -9.52 -2.96 -4.87
CA ARG A 34 -9.69 -4.18 -5.66
C ARG A 34 -10.89 -5.00 -5.17
N MET A 35 -11.04 -5.19 -3.85
CA MET A 35 -12.19 -5.91 -3.30
C MET A 35 -13.53 -5.24 -3.64
N VAL A 36 -13.60 -3.91 -3.53
CA VAL A 36 -14.80 -3.14 -3.90
C VAL A 36 -15.08 -3.27 -5.40
N LEU A 37 -14.05 -3.16 -6.23
CA LEU A 37 -14.18 -3.30 -7.68
C LEU A 37 -14.64 -4.71 -8.07
N ASP A 38 -14.07 -5.75 -7.48
CA ASP A 38 -14.46 -7.15 -7.72
C ASP A 38 -15.94 -7.38 -7.34
N TYR A 39 -16.40 -6.80 -6.24
CA TYR A 39 -17.80 -6.82 -5.85
C TYR A 39 -18.70 -6.09 -6.86
N LEU A 40 -18.33 -4.88 -7.27
CA LEU A 40 -19.10 -4.09 -8.24
C LEU A 40 -19.17 -4.80 -9.59
N LEU A 41 -18.06 -5.35 -10.09
CA LEU A 41 -18.03 -6.09 -11.35
C LEU A 41 -18.88 -7.36 -11.29
N ALA A 42 -18.88 -8.07 -10.16
CA ALA A 42 -19.77 -9.21 -9.98
C ALA A 42 -21.24 -8.79 -10.01
N GLU A 43 -21.59 -7.64 -9.42
CA GLU A 43 -22.95 -7.11 -9.45
C GLU A 43 -23.35 -6.59 -10.84
N GLU A 44 -22.48 -5.85 -11.51
CA GLU A 44 -22.66 -5.44 -12.91
C GLU A 44 -22.82 -6.66 -13.83
N GLY A 45 -22.08 -7.75 -13.60
CA GLY A 45 -22.25 -9.00 -14.34
C GLY A 45 -23.60 -9.69 -14.10
N ARG A 46 -24.21 -9.50 -12.92
CA ARG A 46 -25.59 -9.96 -12.62
C ARG A 46 -26.63 -9.03 -13.26
N VAL A 47 -26.44 -7.71 -13.17
CA VAL A 47 -27.38 -6.69 -13.66
C VAL A 47 -27.37 -6.61 -15.19
N CYS A 48 -26.19 -6.59 -15.81
CA CYS A 48 -26.01 -6.64 -17.26
C CYS A 48 -26.28 -8.04 -17.83
N GLY A 49 -26.81 -8.97 -17.03
CA GLY A 49 -27.26 -10.32 -17.35
C GLY A 49 -27.09 -10.66 -18.82
N LYS A 50 -25.90 -11.16 -19.18
CA LYS A 50 -25.77 -11.75 -20.50
C LYS A 50 -26.65 -13.01 -20.48
N PRO A 51 -27.58 -13.19 -21.44
CA PRO A 51 -28.28 -14.45 -21.58
C PRO A 51 -27.31 -15.62 -21.77
#